data_AF-A0A162LA17-F1
#
_entry.id   AF-A0A162LA17-F1
#
_cell.length_a   1.000
_cell.length_b   1.000
_cell.length_c   1.000
_cell.angle_alpha   90.00
_cell.angle_beta   90.00
_cell.angle_gamma   90.00
#
_symmetry.space_group_name_H-M   'P 1'
#
loop_
_entity.id
_entity.type
_entity.pdbx_description
1 polymer ?
#
loop_
_entity_poly.entity_id
_entity_poly.type
_entity_poly.pdbx_seq_one_letter_code
_entity_poly.pdbx_strand_id
1 'polypeptide(L)'
;MKKLNIKSENCLLEVNDYGASINGIDLGKLVRNNLPKLKNYKDYPVKLNLSIELLGNEELEIDPTGYEIPYEMPKEAEENE
;
A
#
# COMPACT_ATOMS: atom_id res chain seq x y z
N MET A 1 7.13 -16.50 14.52
CA MET A 1 6.93 -15.08 14.16
C MET A 1 5.44 -14.80 14.06
N LYS A 2 4.95 -13.64 14.54
CA LYS A 2 3.53 -13.25 14.39
C LYS A 2 3.46 -12.17 13.30
N LYS A 3 2.82 -12.49 12.16
CA LYS A 3 2.63 -11.58 11.02
C LYS A 3 1.15 -11.26 10.91
N LEU A 4 0.79 -9.98 10.90
CA LEU A 4 -0.54 -9.55 10.50
C LEU A 4 -0.57 -9.45 8.97
N ASN A 5 -1.52 -10.15 8.33
CA ASN A 5 -1.73 -10.09 6.89
C ASN A 5 -3.21 -9.77 6.65
N ILE A 6 -3.51 -8.53 6.30
CA ILE A 6 -4.86 -8.09 5.93
C ILE A 6 -4.92 -8.20 4.41
N LYS A 7 -5.57 -9.25 3.90
CA LYS A 7 -5.87 -9.40 2.47
C LYS A 7 -7.34 -9.08 2.25
N SER A 8 -7.61 -8.19 1.30
CA SER A 8 -8.95 -7.93 0.79
C SER A 8 -8.88 -7.94 -0.73
N GLU A 9 -9.68 -8.78 -1.38
CA GLU A 9 -9.81 -8.87 -2.83
C GLU A 9 -11.14 -8.21 -3.25
N ASN A 10 -11.22 -7.62 -4.44
CA ASN A 10 -12.41 -6.91 -4.95
C ASN A 10 -12.97 -5.84 -4.01
N CYS A 11 -12.10 -5.09 -3.34
CA CYS A 11 -12.50 -4.03 -2.44
C CYS A 11 -12.42 -2.66 -3.07
N LEU A 12 -13.31 -1.77 -2.64
CA LEU A 12 -13.32 -0.38 -3.07
C LEU A 12 -12.46 0.45 -2.11
N LEU A 13 -11.46 1.12 -2.69
CA LEU A 13 -10.68 2.14 -2.01
C LEU A 13 -11.42 3.47 -2.11
N GLU A 14 -11.64 4.10 -0.97
CA GLU A 14 -12.17 5.45 -0.85
C GLU A 14 -11.10 6.33 -0.22
N VAL A 15 -10.82 7.49 -0.82
CA VAL A 15 -9.85 8.47 -0.32
C VAL A 15 -10.54 9.83 -0.23
N ASN A 16 -10.37 10.52 0.89
CA ASN A 16 -10.85 11.87 1.11
C ASN A 16 -9.85 12.67 1.96
N ASP A 17 -10.13 13.95 2.21
CA ASP A 17 -9.26 14.87 2.97
C ASP A 17 -8.96 14.39 4.40
N TYR A 18 -9.76 13.47 4.94
CA TYR A 18 -9.65 12.95 6.30
C TYR A 18 -9.01 11.56 6.38
N GLY A 19 -8.73 10.91 5.25
CA GLY A 19 -8.03 9.61 5.22
C GLY A 19 -8.50 8.66 4.13
N ALA A 20 -8.24 7.37 4.34
CA ALA A 20 -8.57 6.31 3.41
C ALA A 20 -9.35 5.17 4.09
N SER A 21 -10.35 4.67 3.38
CA SER A 21 -11.19 3.53 3.77
C SER A 21 -11.18 2.45 2.70
N ILE A 22 -11.33 1.20 3.15
CA ILE A 22 -11.56 0.04 2.28
C ILE A 22 -12.95 -0.51 2.62
N ASN A 23 -13.85 -0.58 1.62
CA ASN A 23 -15.24 -1.00 1.79
C ASN A 23 -15.96 -0.23 2.93
N GLY A 24 -15.73 1.08 3.03
CA GLY A 24 -16.29 1.93 4.08
C GLY A 24 -15.66 1.77 5.48
N ILE A 25 -14.61 0.95 5.62
CA ILE A 25 -13.89 0.79 6.90
C ILE A 25 -12.57 1.57 6.84
N ASP A 26 -12.42 2.52 7.76
CA ASP A 26 -11.15 3.24 7.99
C ASP A 26 -9.97 2.28 8.17
N LEU A 27 -8.86 2.53 7.46
CA LEU A 27 -7.66 1.71 7.52
C LEU A 27 -7.10 1.60 8.95
N GLY A 28 -7.15 2.69 9.72
CA GLY A 28 -6.72 2.70 11.12
C GLY A 28 -7.52 1.72 11.99
N LYS A 29 -8.84 1.68 11.80
CA LYS A 29 -9.73 0.70 12.44
C LYS A 29 -9.41 -0.73 12.00
N LEU A 30 -9.18 -0.97 10.72
CA LEU A 30 -8.78 -2.30 10.20
C LEU A 30 -7.51 -2.80 10.90
N VAL A 31 -6.48 -1.96 11.00
CA VAL A 31 -5.24 -2.32 11.69
C VAL A 31 -5.51 -2.59 13.17
N ARG A 32 -6.18 -1.68 13.89
CA ARG A 32 -6.45 -1.84 15.34
C ARG A 32 -7.22 -3.11 15.67
N ASN A 33 -8.20 -3.48 14.85
CA ASN A 33 -9.03 -4.67 15.07
C ASN A 33 -8.25 -5.98 14.89
N ASN A 34 -7.16 -5.96 14.12
CA ASN A 34 -6.38 -7.15 13.80
C ASN A 34 -5.02 -7.20 14.52
N LEU A 35 -4.63 -6.15 15.25
CA LEU A 35 -3.43 -6.16 16.07
C LEU A 35 -3.62 -7.01 17.34
N PRO A 36 -2.57 -7.76 17.77
CA PRO A 36 -2.63 -8.50 19.02
C PRO A 36 -2.73 -7.55 20.21
N LYS A 37 -3.58 -7.84 21.19
CA LYS A 37 -3.71 -7.03 22.42
C LYS A 37 -2.36 -6.92 23.13
N LEU A 38 -1.76 -5.73 23.10
CA LEU A 38 -0.55 -5.37 23.85
C LEU A 38 -0.89 -4.29 24.89
N LYS A 39 -0.18 -4.28 26.02
CA LYS A 39 -0.35 -3.24 27.05
C LYS A 39 0.01 -1.84 26.52
N ASN A 40 0.98 -1.76 25.61
CA ASN A 40 1.38 -0.54 24.94
C ASN A 40 2.01 -0.88 23.59
N TYR A 41 1.64 -0.16 22.53
CA TYR A 41 2.26 -0.27 21.20
C TYR A 41 3.40 0.74 21.00
N LYS A 42 3.54 1.72 21.90
CA LYS A 42 4.59 2.73 21.87
C LYS A 42 5.96 2.05 21.86
N ASP A 43 6.82 2.47 20.94
CA ASP A 43 8.19 2.00 20.76
C ASP A 43 8.34 0.52 20.33
N TYR A 44 7.25 -0.17 19.97
CA TYR A 44 7.32 -1.54 19.49
C TYR A 44 7.74 -1.56 18.01
N PRO A 45 8.90 -2.14 17.65
CA PRO A 45 9.35 -2.15 16.27
C PRO A 45 8.42 -3.03 15.42
N VAL A 46 7.97 -2.50 14.30
CA VAL A 46 7.06 -3.19 13.37
C VAL A 46 7.63 -3.17 11.95
N LYS A 47 7.38 -4.26 11.23
CA LYS A 47 7.56 -4.31 9.77
C LYS A 47 6.18 -4.20 9.14
N LEU A 48 5.91 -3.11 8.42
CA LEU A 48 4.68 -2.89 7.66
C LEU A 48 4.95 -3.12 6.17
N ASN A 49 4.01 -3.78 5.49
CA ASN A 49 3.96 -3.83 4.03
C ASN A 49 2.51 -3.54 3.65
N LEU A 50 2.30 -2.47 2.87
CA LEU A 50 1.02 -2.09 2.27
C LEU A 50 1.20 -2.15 0.76
N SER A 51 0.34 -2.91 0.09
CA SER A 51 0.32 -3.04 -1.36
C SER A 51 -1.11 -2.80 -1.82
N ILE A 52 -1.28 -1.90 -2.79
CA ILE A 52 -2.56 -1.59 -3.41
C ILE A 52 -2.39 -1.85 -4.91
N GLU A 53 -3.25 -2.71 -5.45
CA GLU A 53 -3.30 -3.02 -6.87
C GLU A 53 -4.61 -2.47 -7.42
N LEU A 54 -4.52 -1.65 -8.47
CA LEU A 54 -5.68 -1.07 -9.13
C LEU A 54 -6.02 -1.92 -10.35
N LEU A 55 -7.24 -2.43 -10.40
CA LEU A 55 -7.68 -3.41 -11.41
C LEU A 55 -8.30 -2.76 -12.66
N GLY A 56 -8.07 -1.46 -12.86
CA GLY A 56 -8.57 -0.70 -14.00
C GLY A 56 -7.60 -0.73 -15.19
N ASN A 57 -8.13 -0.52 -16.40
CA ASN A 57 -7.33 -0.45 -17.63
C ASN A 57 -6.95 0.99 -18.02
N GLU A 58 -7.25 1.95 -17.17
CA GLU A 58 -6.95 3.36 -17.41
C GLU A 58 -5.47 3.63 -17.16
N GLU A 59 -4.88 4.49 -17.98
CA GLU A 59 -3.50 4.92 -17.79
C GLU A 59 -3.47 5.86 -16.58
N LEU A 60 -2.82 5.43 -15.50
CA LEU A 60 -2.76 6.15 -14.25
C LEU A 60 -1.44 6.91 -14.15
N GLU A 61 -1.51 8.23 -14.06
CA GLU A 61 -0.36 9.04 -13.66
C GLU A 61 -0.10 8.82 -12.17
N ILE A 62 1.03 8.17 -11.87
CA ILE A 62 1.49 7.96 -10.50
C ILE A 62 2.50 9.07 -10.18
N ASP A 63 2.15 9.95 -9.24
CA ASP A 63 3.09 10.91 -8.65
C ASP A 63 3.66 10.33 -7.33
N PRO A 64 4.86 9.72 -7.34
CA PRO A 64 5.44 9.15 -6.15
C PRO A 64 5.93 10.26 -5.20
N THR A 65 5.36 10.33 -4.00
CA THR A 65 5.94 11.11 -2.90
C THR A 65 6.67 10.21 -1.92
N GLY A 66 7.99 10.40 -1.76
CA GLY A 66 8.76 9.83 -0.65
C GLY A 66 9.45 8.48 -0.90
N TYR A 67 9.44 7.96 -2.12
CA TYR A 67 10.28 6.84 -2.55
C TYR A 67 10.95 7.18 -3.87
N GLU A 68 12.28 7.10 -3.94
CA GLU A 68 13.00 7.07 -5.22
C GLU A 68 12.60 5.77 -5.93
N ILE A 69 11.83 5.86 -7.00
CA ILE A 69 11.63 4.73 -7.90
C ILE A 69 12.99 4.48 -8.55
N PRO A 70 13.61 3.29 -8.38
CA PRO A 70 14.83 2.99 -9.11
C PRO A 70 14.53 3.10 -10.60
N TYR A 71 15.20 4.03 -11.27
CA TYR A 71 15.04 4.31 -12.69
C TYR A 71 15.44 3.04 -13.47
N GLU A 72 14.45 2.27 -13.93
CA GLU A 72 14.74 1.24 -14.93
C GLU A 72 15.00 1.97 -16.25
N MET A 73 16.28 2.15 -16.57
CA MET A 73 16.67 2.69 -17.87
C MET A 73 16.01 1.83 -18.96
N PRO A 74 15.23 2.43 -19.89
CA PRO A 74 14.79 1.69 -21.05
C PRO A 74 16.03 1.17 -21.76
N LYS A 75 16.06 -0.15 -22.01
CA LYS A 75 17.05 -0.74 -22.91
C LYS A 75 16.86 -0.07 -24.26
N GLU A 76 17.74 0.87 -24.61
CA GLU A 76 17.89 1.31 -25.99
C GLU A 76 18.04 0.05 -26.84
N ALA A 77 17.14 -0.09 -27.82
CA ALA A 77 17.29 -1.09 -28.85
C ALA A 77 18.64 -0.83 -29.54
N GLU A 78 19.54 -1.81 -29.47
CA GLU A 78 20.73 -1.86 -30.32
C GLU A 78 20.24 -1.89 -31.79
N GLU A 79 20.10 -0.71 -32.40
CA GLU A 79 19.98 -0.58 -33.85
C GLU A 79 21.40 -0.61 -34.45
N ASN A 80 21.79 -1.83 -34.82
CA ASN A 80 22.58 -2.24 -35.98
C ASN A 80 23.48 -1.17 -36.66
N GLU A 81 24.80 -1.40 -36.62
CA GLU A 81 25.73 -1.07 -37.73
C GLU A 81 26.01 -2.31 -38.60
#